data_AF-A0A2V7NSB8-F1
#
_entry.id   AF-A0A2V7NSB8-F1
#
_cell.length_a   1.000
_cell.length_b   1.000
_cell.length_c   1.000
_cell.angle_alpha   90.00
_cell.angle_beta   90.00
_cell.angle_gamma   90.00
#
_symmetry.space_group_name_H-M   'P 1'
#
loop_
_entity.id
_entity.type
_entity.pdbx_description
1 polymer ?
#
loop_
_entity_poly.entity_id
_entity_poly.type
_entity_poly.pdbx_seq_one_letter_code
_entity_poly.pdbx_strand_id
1 'polypeptide(L)'
;MDPLNRQTLRMAAQAWRLKGKGDSTLHYLQLAEALPVEVTVEGFRPGEHDAVLSAVVSNPRSTASPPLTLTFEFLSAKGEVVATLAQEVAAIAPGANVTLDLKPKGAGIVAWRYKR
;
A
#
# COMPACT_ATOMS: atom_id res chain seq x y z
N MET A 1 -4.81 -7.59 4.07
CA MET A 1 -4.76 -6.44 5.00
C MET A 1 -3.57 -5.61 4.59
N ASP A 2 -3.83 -4.42 4.04
CA ASP A 2 -2.79 -3.45 3.69
C ASP A 2 -2.35 -2.71 4.97
N PRO A 3 -1.12 -2.94 5.47
CA PRO A 3 -0.66 -2.37 6.74
C PRO A 3 -0.38 -0.86 6.65
N LEU A 4 -0.31 -0.27 5.45
CA LEU A 4 0.08 1.11 5.20
C LEU A 4 -1.00 1.93 4.46
N ASN A 5 -2.23 1.42 4.42
CA ASN A 5 -3.40 2.21 4.07
C ASN A 5 -3.77 3.13 5.25
N ARG A 6 -4.06 4.41 4.94
CA ARG A 6 -4.55 5.40 5.90
C ARG A 6 -5.76 4.89 6.71
N GLN A 7 -6.65 4.12 6.09
CA GLN A 7 -7.80 3.50 6.77
C GLN A 7 -7.35 2.46 7.81
N THR A 8 -6.37 1.61 7.49
CA THR A 8 -5.82 0.62 8.43
C THR A 8 -5.15 1.31 9.61
N LEU A 9 -4.37 2.37 9.37
CA LEU A 9 -3.74 3.16 10.42
C LEU A 9 -4.77 3.86 11.32
N ARG A 10 -5.84 4.41 10.73
CA ARG A 10 -6.97 4.97 11.49
C ARG A 10 -7.67 3.89 12.32
N MET A 11 -7.91 2.70 11.78
CA MET A 11 -8.49 1.58 12.55
C MET A 11 -7.59 1.15 13.71
N ALA A 12 -6.26 1.10 13.50
CA ALA A 12 -5.31 0.83 14.57
C ALA A 12 -5.39 1.90 15.67
N ALA A 13 -5.44 3.18 15.29
CA ALA A 13 -5.64 4.28 16.24
C ALA A 13 -6.96 4.10 17.03
N GLN A 14 -8.06 3.74 16.36
CA GLN A 14 -9.34 3.48 17.02
C GLN A 14 -9.27 2.30 18.01
N ALA A 15 -8.58 1.22 17.65
CA ALA A 15 -8.38 0.09 18.55
C ALA A 15 -7.56 0.48 19.80
N TRP A 16 -6.55 1.33 19.64
CA TRP A 16 -5.78 1.85 20.78
C TRP A 16 -6.58 2.83 21.64
N ARG A 17 -7.43 3.64 21.03
CA ARG A 17 -8.36 4.55 21.73
C ARG A 17 -9.32 3.77 22.62
N LEU A 18 -9.89 2.67 22.12
CA LEU A 18 -10.75 1.77 22.89
C LEU A 18 -10.02 1.12 24.08
N LYS A 19 -8.70 0.92 23.98
CA LYS A 19 -7.84 0.42 25.06
C LYS A 19 -7.37 1.50 26.03
N GLY A 20 -7.83 2.75 25.89
CA GLY A 20 -7.39 3.88 26.73
C GLY A 20 -5.93 4.30 26.52
N LYS A 21 -5.30 3.88 25.42
CA LYS A 21 -3.89 4.17 25.11
C LYS A 21 -3.79 5.41 24.22
N GLY A 22 -3.87 6.59 24.84
CA GLY A 22 -3.85 7.89 24.16
C GLY A 22 -2.64 8.11 23.25
N ASP A 23 -1.43 7.81 23.73
CA ASP A 23 -0.19 8.03 22.98
C ASP A 23 -0.11 7.18 21.70
N SER A 24 -0.51 5.90 21.80
CA SER A 24 -0.57 5.01 20.63
C SER A 24 -1.63 5.47 19.63
N THR A 25 -2.76 5.99 20.11
CA THR A 25 -3.80 6.57 19.24
C THR A 25 -3.24 7.75 18.45
N LEU A 26 -2.60 8.71 19.11
CA LEU A 26 -2.00 9.88 18.47
C LEU A 26 -0.91 9.48 17.47
N HIS A 27 -0.05 8.54 17.84
CA HIS A 27 1.01 8.02 16.98
C HIS A 27 0.49 7.48 15.64
N TYR A 28 -0.52 6.61 15.67
CA TYR A 28 -1.06 6.01 14.44
C TYR A 28 -1.86 7.02 13.59
N LEU A 29 -2.48 8.04 14.20
CA LEU A 29 -3.11 9.14 13.45
C LEU A 29 -2.07 10.01 12.74
N GLN A 30 -1.00 10.39 13.45
CA GLN A 30 0.11 11.17 12.87
C GLN A 30 0.79 10.42 11.73
N LEU A 31 1.00 9.10 11.89
CA LEU A 31 1.56 8.28 10.82
C LEU A 31 0.63 8.25 9.58
N ALA A 32 -0.68 8.17 9.79
CA ALA A 32 -1.67 8.17 8.73
C ALA A 32 -1.73 9.52 7.97
N GLU A 33 -1.56 10.63 8.68
CA GLU A 33 -1.49 11.98 8.11
C GLU A 33 -0.16 12.24 7.39
N ALA A 34 0.94 11.68 7.91
CA ALA A 34 2.27 11.83 7.33
C ALA A 34 2.47 11.07 6.01
N LEU A 35 1.56 10.16 5.63
CA LEU A 35 1.67 9.44 4.37
C LEU A 35 1.67 10.41 3.17
N PRO A 36 2.75 10.44 2.35
CA PRO A 36 2.85 11.37 1.22
C PRO A 36 1.89 11.03 0.08
N VAL A 37 1.49 9.76 0.00
CA VAL A 37 0.54 9.21 -0.97
C VAL A 37 -0.32 8.12 -0.32
N GLU A 38 -1.50 7.87 -0.86
CA GLU A 38 -2.35 6.72 -0.58
C GLU A 38 -2.22 5.71 -1.71
N VAL A 39 -2.16 4.42 -1.38
CA VAL A 39 -2.18 3.33 -2.37
C VAL A 39 -3.50 2.60 -2.20
N THR A 40 -4.24 2.46 -3.29
CA THR A 40 -5.50 1.71 -3.34
C THR A 40 -5.36 0.60 -4.38
N VAL A 41 -5.49 -0.66 -3.96
CA VAL A 41 -5.49 -1.78 -4.91
C VAL A 41 -6.91 -2.01 -5.41
N GLU A 42 -7.12 -1.83 -6.71
CA GLU A 42 -8.41 -1.94 -7.37
C GLU A 42 -8.73 -3.39 -7.75
N GLY A 43 -7.71 -4.19 -8.03
CA GLY A 43 -7.89 -5.58 -8.40
C GLY A 43 -6.61 -6.41 -8.28
N PHE A 44 -6.80 -7.68 -7.95
CA PHE A 44 -5.74 -8.68 -7.97
C PHE A 44 -6.28 -9.99 -8.51
N ARG A 45 -5.63 -10.53 -9.54
CA ARG A 45 -6.01 -11.78 -10.21
C ARG A 45 -4.79 -12.70 -10.32
N PRO A 46 -4.73 -13.76 -9.51
CA PRO A 46 -3.80 -14.87 -9.70
C PRO A 46 -4.00 -15.56 -11.04
N GLY A 47 -2.90 -15.96 -11.66
CA GLY A 47 -2.83 -16.90 -12.78
C GLY A 47 -1.99 -18.13 -12.39
N GLU A 48 -1.84 -19.07 -13.32
CA GLU A 48 -1.07 -20.30 -13.08
C GLU A 48 0.44 -20.04 -12.95
N HIS A 49 0.95 -19.07 -13.73
CA HIS A 49 2.37 -18.72 -13.79
C HIS A 49 2.64 -17.21 -13.63
N ASP A 50 1.61 -16.44 -13.36
CA ASP A 50 1.70 -15.00 -13.14
C ASP A 50 0.56 -14.50 -12.25
N ALA A 51 0.55 -13.20 -12.00
CA ALA A 51 -0.63 -12.52 -11.48
C ALA A 51 -0.74 -11.15 -12.11
N VAL A 52 -1.91 -10.53 -11.97
CA VAL A 52 -2.15 -9.13 -12.34
C VAL A 52 -2.62 -8.37 -11.11
N LEU A 53 -2.00 -7.23 -10.83
CA LEU A 53 -2.41 -6.30 -9.78
C LEU A 53 -2.56 -4.91 -10.38
N SER A 54 -3.74 -4.31 -10.22
CA SER A 54 -4.00 -2.92 -10.59
C SER A 54 -4.17 -2.09 -9.33
N ALA A 55 -3.44 -0.97 -9.24
CA ALA A 55 -3.46 -0.08 -8.10
C ALA A 55 -3.45 1.38 -8.53
N VAL A 56 -4.01 2.24 -7.69
CA VAL A 56 -3.96 3.69 -7.83
C VAL A 56 -3.17 4.28 -6.68
N VAL A 57 -2.20 5.13 -7.01
CA VAL A 57 -1.43 5.91 -6.06
C VAL A 57 -1.92 7.36 -6.14
N SER A 58 -2.48 7.88 -5.06
CA SER A 58 -3.06 9.24 -5.04
C SER A 58 -2.36 10.15 -4.04
N ASN A 59 -2.30 11.43 -4.35
CA ASN A 59 -1.82 12.46 -3.43
C ASN A 59 -3.00 13.30 -2.90
N PRO A 60 -3.50 13.02 -1.68
CA PRO A 60 -4.62 13.77 -1.11
C PRO A 60 -4.23 15.14 -0.53
N ARG A 61 -2.95 15.54 -0.62
CA ARG A 61 -2.43 16.76 0.01
C ARG A 61 -2.58 17.97 -0.92
N SER A 62 -2.47 19.16 -0.33
CA SER A 62 -2.45 20.44 -1.05
C SER A 62 -1.09 20.77 -1.69
N THR A 63 -0.06 19.95 -1.45
CA THR A 63 1.29 20.09 -2.04
C THR A 63 1.68 18.80 -2.76
N ALA A 64 2.61 18.89 -3.72
CA ALA A 64 3.09 17.73 -4.45
C ALA A 64 3.68 16.65 -3.53
N SER A 65 3.55 15.38 -3.89
CA SER A 65 4.28 14.30 -3.21
C SER A 65 5.76 14.36 -3.57
N PRO A 66 6.68 13.97 -2.67
CA PRO A 66 8.03 13.61 -3.11
C PRO A 66 7.94 12.38 -4.04
N PRO A 67 8.92 12.20 -4.94
CA PRO A 67 9.13 10.90 -5.58
C PRO A 67 9.37 9.82 -4.53
N LEU A 68 8.89 8.61 -4.79
CA LEU A 68 9.07 7.47 -3.89
C LEU A 68 9.09 6.16 -4.66
N THR A 69 9.64 5.12 -4.03
CA THR A 69 9.63 3.76 -4.59
C THR A 69 8.66 2.90 -3.81
N LEU A 70 7.71 2.28 -4.50
CA LEU A 70 6.83 1.27 -3.94
C LEU A 70 7.35 -0.12 -4.30
N THR A 71 7.69 -0.92 -3.31
CA THR A 71 8.08 -2.32 -3.52
C THR A 71 6.90 -3.22 -3.23
N PHE A 72 6.40 -3.91 -4.26
CA PHE A 72 5.36 -4.93 -4.16
C PHE A 72 5.98 -6.31 -4.08
N GLU A 73 5.58 -7.09 -3.07
CA GLU A 73 5.97 -8.48 -2.91
C GLU A 73 4.74 -9.36 -3.09
N PHE A 74 4.86 -10.36 -3.95
CA PHE A 74 3.81 -11.32 -4.30
C PHE A 74 4.11 -12.65 -3.64
N LEU A 75 3.11 -13.20 -2.97
CA LEU A 75 3.30 -14.25 -1.98
C LEU A 75 2.61 -15.55 -2.39
N SER A 76 3.24 -16.67 -2.00
CA SER A 76 2.64 -18.00 -2.07
C SER A 76 1.59 -18.20 -0.98
N ALA A 77 0.84 -19.31 -1.03
CA ALA A 77 -0.12 -19.68 0.02
C ALA A 77 0.52 -19.87 1.40
N LYS A 78 1.84 -20.09 1.44
CA LYS A 78 2.63 -20.18 2.68
C LYS A 78 3.15 -18.83 3.17
N GLY A 79 2.90 -17.75 2.42
CA GLY A 79 3.39 -16.40 2.72
C GLY A 79 4.83 -16.13 2.27
N GLU A 80 5.44 -17.04 1.49
CA GLU A 80 6.79 -16.86 0.95
C GLU A 80 6.76 -15.90 -0.24
N VAL A 81 7.81 -15.09 -0.43
CA VAL A 81 7.91 -14.18 -1.57
C VAL A 81 8.25 -14.96 -2.84
N VAL A 82 7.35 -14.93 -3.82
CA VAL A 82 7.50 -15.55 -5.14
C VAL A 82 8.07 -14.55 -6.15
N ALA A 83 7.63 -13.30 -6.08
CA ALA A 83 8.10 -12.23 -6.95
C ALA A 83 8.12 -10.88 -6.22
N THR A 84 9.04 -10.00 -6.63
CA THR A 84 9.15 -8.63 -6.11
C THR A 84 9.23 -7.66 -7.27
N LEU A 85 8.42 -6.60 -7.23
CA LEU A 85 8.43 -5.52 -8.21
C LEU A 85 8.62 -4.18 -7.50
N ALA A 86 9.67 -3.45 -7.86
CA ALA A 86 9.85 -2.06 -7.46
C ALA A 86 9.21 -1.14 -8.49
N GLN A 87 8.44 -0.15 -8.03
CA GLN A 87 7.74 0.83 -8.85
C GLN A 87 8.17 2.22 -8.43
N GLU A 88 8.84 2.92 -9.33
CA GLU A 88 9.18 4.33 -9.13
C GLU A 88 7.94 5.17 -9.40
N VAL A 89 7.53 5.94 -8.40
CA VAL A 89 6.43 6.88 -8.48
C VAL A 89 7.03 8.27 -8.42
N ALA A 90 6.93 9.01 -9.53
CA ALA A 90 7.35 10.40 -9.58
C ALA A 90 6.50 11.27 -8.65
N ALA A 91 6.90 12.53 -8.47
CA ALA A 91 6.10 13.49 -7.72
C ALA A 91 4.68 13.60 -8.30
N ILE A 92 3.67 13.36 -7.45
CA ILE A 92 2.26 13.45 -7.83
C ILE A 92 1.75 14.84 -7.42
N ALA A 93 1.16 15.57 -8.36
CA ALA A 93 0.58 16.88 -8.10
C ALA A 93 -0.51 16.82 -7.01
N PRO A 94 -0.84 17.95 -6.34
CA PRO A 94 -1.94 18.00 -5.37
C PRO A 94 -3.25 17.46 -5.94
N GLY A 95 -3.90 16.53 -5.24
CA GLY A 95 -5.17 15.93 -5.67
C GLY A 95 -5.09 14.97 -6.87
N ALA A 96 -3.91 14.78 -7.47
CA ALA A 96 -3.73 13.90 -8.62
C ALA A 96 -3.47 12.44 -8.21
N ASN A 97 -3.52 11.55 -9.19
CA ASN A 97 -3.21 10.14 -9.03
C ASN A 97 -2.44 9.56 -10.22
N VAL A 98 -1.86 8.38 -10.01
CA VAL A 98 -1.20 7.56 -11.03
C VAL A 98 -1.65 6.12 -10.86
N THR A 99 -1.94 5.45 -11.97
CA THR A 99 -2.27 4.01 -11.98
C THR A 99 -1.01 3.19 -12.19
N LEU A 100 -0.91 2.07 -11.47
CA LEU A 100 0.12 1.05 -11.60
C LEU A 100 -0.54 -0.27 -12.00
N ASP A 101 -0.10 -0.83 -13.13
CA ASP A 101 -0.50 -2.16 -13.59
C ASP A 101 0.70 -3.11 -13.52
N LEU A 102 0.68 -4.00 -12.53
CA LEU A 102 1.77 -4.91 -12.23
C LEU A 102 1.45 -6.30 -12.75
N LYS A 103 2.45 -6.92 -13.38
CA LYS A 103 2.35 -8.28 -13.94
C LYS A 103 3.51 -9.16 -13.44
N PRO A 104 3.56 -9.47 -12.13
CA PRO A 104 4.58 -10.37 -11.59
C PRO A 104 4.51 -11.74 -12.27
N LYS A 105 5.67 -12.36 -12.45
CA LYS A 105 5.81 -13.72 -12.95
C LYS A 105 6.18 -14.65 -11.80
N GLY A 106 5.59 -15.85 -11.78
CA GLY A 106 5.81 -16.84 -10.75
C GLY A 106 4.56 -17.69 -10.52
N ALA A 107 4.76 -18.99 -10.39
CA ALA A 107 3.68 -19.92 -10.12
C ALA A 107 3.21 -19.83 -8.66
N GLY A 108 1.92 -20.05 -8.42
CA GLY A 108 1.36 -20.13 -7.08
C GLY A 108 1.28 -18.81 -6.32
N ILE A 109 1.33 -17.67 -7.01
CA ILE A 109 1.07 -16.35 -6.43
C ILE A 109 -0.41 -16.26 -6.03
N VAL A 110 -0.70 -16.06 -4.75
CA VAL A 110 -2.08 -15.98 -4.23
C VAL A 110 -2.34 -14.77 -3.35
N ALA A 111 -1.30 -14.02 -3.00
CA ALA A 111 -1.40 -12.82 -2.18
C ALA A 111 -0.34 -11.79 -2.57
N TRP A 112 -0.46 -10.59 -2.00
CA TRP A 112 0.48 -9.50 -2.20
C TRP A 112 0.59 -8.65 -0.93
N ARG A 113 1.70 -7.92 -0.83
CA ARG A 113 1.91 -6.82 0.11
C ARG A 113 2.78 -5.76 -0.56
N TYR A 114 2.78 -4.53 -0.05
CA TYR A 114 3.74 -3.52 -0.49
C TYR A 114 4.41 -2.82 0.69
N LYS A 115 5.56 -2.23 0.41
CA LYS A 115 6.31 -1.36 1.31
C LYS A 115 6.83 -0.13 0.56
N ARG A 116 7.11 0.93 1.30
CA ARG A 116 7.71 2.19 0.81
C ARG A 116 9.17 2.24 1.23
#